data_AF-A0A4Y2LJL7-F1
#
_entry.id   AF-A0A4Y2LJL7-F1
#
_cell.length_a   1.000
_cell.length_b   1.000
_cell.length_c   1.000
_cell.angle_alpha   90.00
_cell.angle_beta   90.00
_cell.angle_gamma   90.00
#
_symmetry.space_group_name_H-M   'P 1'
#
loop_
_entity.id
_entity.type
_entity.pdbx_description
1 polymer ?
#
loop_
_entity_poly.entity_id
_entity_poly.type
_entity_poly.pdbx_seq_one_letter_code
_entity_poly.pdbx_strand_id
1 'polypeptide(L)'
;MAFCYFKTICSCYLPYTRKPAGLCDGLDDYMVDRSEWRAKDPSGGASCFSGPVDLVILHHTGTPPCTTTKSCSKAMRRLQDEHMNEKKWVDVGYHFAIGGDGLIYEGRPWYKMGAHTKHHNRRSIGIAFLGDYDKDCPNPSMLDLIPKLVYCGVEKGYISPSFKVIAHKDAYCTSCPGDALYAVIKQWPHYPKFIPIPTYTCEATTAAPAPETTTMPPTTTTTTTTEAPTTTAAPTTTTTTMAPTTTMAPTTTPAPTTTEAPTTTEQPWYYYVLLSKMKVPWLPVYTAKHHKGTWR
;
A
#
# COMPACT_ATOMS: atom_id res chain seq x y z
N MET A 1 -50.44 12.38 -23.78
CA MET A 1 -49.85 11.69 -22.61
C MET A 1 -48.43 12.21 -22.43
N ALA A 2 -48.05 12.65 -21.23
CA ALA A 2 -46.68 13.11 -20.96
C ALA A 2 -45.91 12.03 -20.20
N PHE A 3 -44.97 11.36 -20.87
CA PHE A 3 -44.05 10.43 -20.21
C PHE A 3 -43.00 11.22 -19.42
N CYS A 4 -43.28 11.48 -18.15
CA CYS A 4 -42.34 12.12 -17.25
C CYS A 4 -41.20 11.14 -16.91
N TYR A 5 -40.13 11.18 -17.73
CA TYR A 5 -38.91 10.40 -17.51
C TYR A 5 -38.21 10.89 -16.23
N PHE A 6 -38.58 10.30 -15.09
CA PHE A 6 -37.74 10.35 -13.90
C PHE A 6 -36.44 9.61 -14.18
N LYS A 7 -35.42 10.34 -14.65
CA LYS A 7 -34.04 9.93 -14.46
C LYS A 7 -33.82 9.82 -12.96
N THR A 8 -33.84 8.60 -12.43
CA THR A 8 -33.40 8.31 -11.07
C THR A 8 -31.96 8.78 -10.93
N ILE A 9 -31.76 9.95 -10.32
CA ILE A 9 -30.44 10.44 -9.97
C ILE A 9 -29.91 9.46 -8.92
N CYS A 10 -29.03 8.57 -9.35
CA CYS A 10 -28.36 7.60 -8.49
C CYS A 10 -27.30 8.34 -7.65
N SER A 11 -27.80 9.16 -6.73
CA SER A 11 -26.97 9.92 -5.79
C SER A 11 -26.15 8.94 -4.97
N CYS A 12 -24.89 9.28 -4.71
CA CYS A 12 -24.09 8.49 -3.80
C CYS A 12 -24.70 8.49 -2.40
N TYR A 13 -24.42 7.44 -1.63
CA TYR A 13 -24.63 7.48 -0.18
C TYR A 13 -23.86 8.66 0.41
N LEU A 14 -24.62 9.66 0.85
CA LEU A 14 -24.12 10.75 1.69
C LEU A 14 -24.46 10.38 3.13
N PRO A 15 -23.46 10.09 3.99
CA PRO A 15 -23.72 9.80 5.38
C PRO A 15 -24.33 11.02 6.06
N TYR A 16 -25.39 10.80 6.85
CA TYR A 16 -25.88 11.83 7.75
C TYR A 16 -24.78 12.18 8.74
N THR A 17 -24.37 13.45 8.77
CA THR A 17 -23.30 13.94 9.63
C THR A 17 -23.67 13.72 11.09
N ARG A 18 -23.00 12.75 11.73
CA ARG A 18 -23.04 12.63 13.19
C ARG A 18 -22.46 13.90 13.80
N LYS A 19 -22.92 14.28 15.00
CA LYS A 19 -22.21 15.27 15.79
C LYS A 19 -20.75 14.79 15.95
N PRO A 20 -19.74 15.62 15.65
CA PRO A 20 -18.35 15.17 15.71
C PRO A 20 -17.99 14.70 17.13
N ALA A 21 -17.21 13.62 17.18
CA ALA A 21 -16.73 12.98 18.40
C ALA A 21 -15.20 13.15 18.56
N GLY A 22 -14.52 13.78 17.60
CA GLY A 22 -13.10 14.09 17.63
C GLY A 22 -12.20 12.95 17.16
N LEU A 23 -12.76 11.90 16.55
CA LEU A 23 -12.00 10.77 15.99
C LEU A 23 -11.33 11.11 14.66
N CYS A 24 -11.68 12.26 14.07
CA CYS A 24 -11.01 12.84 12.91
C CYS A 24 -9.98 13.93 13.28
N ASP A 25 -9.90 14.34 14.55
CA ASP A 25 -9.06 15.48 14.96
C ASP A 25 -7.58 15.13 14.76
N GLY A 26 -6.85 15.96 14.02
CA GLY A 26 -5.45 15.70 13.67
C GLY A 26 -5.25 14.49 12.74
N LEU A 27 -6.26 14.09 11.96
CA LEU A 27 -6.05 13.19 10.81
C LEU A 27 -5.46 13.97 9.62
N ASP A 28 -5.92 15.20 9.42
CA ASP A 28 -5.56 16.04 8.27
C ASP A 28 -4.06 16.40 8.29
N ASP A 29 -3.43 16.48 9.47
CA ASP A 29 -1.96 16.63 9.67
C ASP A 29 -1.12 15.49 9.03
N TYR A 30 -1.77 14.38 8.67
CA TYR A 30 -1.14 13.22 8.03
C TYR A 30 -1.69 12.94 6.63
N MET A 31 -2.65 13.73 6.14
CA MET A 31 -3.24 13.53 4.82
C MET A 31 -2.36 14.17 3.74
N VAL A 32 -2.32 13.53 2.57
CA VAL A 32 -1.75 14.10 1.34
C VAL A 32 -2.83 13.98 0.27
N ASP A 33 -3.43 15.12 -0.06
CA ASP A 33 -4.55 15.21 -1.00
C ASP A 33 -4.11 14.83 -2.43
N ARG A 34 -5.08 14.44 -3.26
CA ARG A 34 -4.84 14.14 -4.69
C ARG A 34 -4.11 15.25 -5.44
N SER A 35 -4.35 16.52 -5.09
CA SER A 35 -3.66 17.67 -5.67
C SER A 35 -2.16 17.68 -5.35
N GLU A 36 -1.79 17.36 -4.10
CA GLU A 36 -0.42 17.45 -3.58
C GLU A 36 0.48 16.33 -4.12
N TRP A 37 -0.03 15.09 -4.14
CA TRP A 37 0.69 14.00 -4.80
C TRP A 37 0.59 14.04 -6.33
N ARG A 38 -0.12 15.04 -6.88
CA ARG A 38 -0.34 15.27 -8.32
C ARG A 38 -0.96 14.07 -9.02
N ALA A 39 -2.11 13.64 -8.50
CA ALA A 39 -2.99 12.69 -9.14
C ALA A 39 -3.47 13.19 -10.51
N LYS A 40 -3.73 12.26 -11.41
CA LYS A 40 -4.61 12.47 -12.56
C LYS A 40 -6.06 12.46 -12.12
N ASP A 41 -6.92 13.13 -12.88
CA ASP A 41 -8.36 12.95 -12.76
C ASP A 41 -8.77 11.51 -13.12
N PRO A 42 -9.80 10.93 -12.48
CA PRO A 42 -10.35 9.65 -12.89
C PRO A 42 -10.82 9.65 -14.34
N SER A 43 -10.47 8.62 -15.10
CA SER A 43 -10.87 8.44 -16.52
C SER A 43 -12.34 8.07 -16.70
N GLY A 44 -13.09 7.88 -15.61
CA GLY A 44 -14.52 7.60 -15.62
C GLY A 44 -15.14 7.54 -14.22
N GLY A 45 -16.46 7.46 -14.17
CA GLY A 45 -17.21 7.40 -12.91
C GLY A 45 -17.20 6.00 -12.29
N ALA A 46 -16.59 5.86 -11.10
CA ALA A 46 -16.88 4.73 -10.22
C ALA A 46 -18.33 4.78 -9.72
N SER A 47 -18.96 3.61 -9.51
CA SER A 47 -20.25 3.53 -8.82
C SER A 47 -20.12 3.99 -7.37
N CYS A 48 -21.20 4.50 -6.79
CA CYS A 48 -21.24 4.87 -5.38
C CYS A 48 -21.43 3.64 -4.48
N PHE A 49 -21.07 3.76 -3.20
CA PHE A 49 -21.65 2.89 -2.17
C PHE A 49 -23.13 3.24 -1.93
N SER A 50 -23.91 2.25 -1.47
CA SER A 50 -25.33 2.38 -1.11
C SER A 50 -25.56 2.58 0.40
N GLY A 51 -24.49 2.67 1.19
CA GLY A 51 -24.50 2.73 2.65
C GLY A 51 -23.07 2.71 3.21
N PRO A 52 -22.90 2.66 4.54
CA PRO A 52 -21.59 2.46 5.16
C PRO A 52 -21.03 1.07 4.81
N VAL A 53 -19.72 0.98 4.59
CA VAL A 53 -19.02 -0.30 4.40
C VAL A 53 -18.84 -1.05 5.72
N ASP A 54 -18.72 -2.38 5.67
CA ASP A 54 -18.49 -3.21 6.86
C ASP A 54 -17.12 -3.91 6.90
N LEU A 55 -16.34 -3.79 5.83
CA LEU A 55 -14.96 -4.29 5.75
C LEU A 55 -13.95 -3.16 5.52
N VAL A 56 -12.80 -3.27 6.18
CA VAL A 56 -11.56 -2.58 5.81
C VAL A 56 -10.57 -3.66 5.36
N ILE A 57 -10.11 -3.58 4.11
CA ILE A 57 -9.21 -4.57 3.52
C ILE A 57 -7.83 -3.94 3.35
N LEU A 58 -6.82 -4.59 3.94
CA LEU A 58 -5.45 -4.11 3.94
C LEU A 58 -4.61 -4.81 2.88
N HIS A 59 -3.80 -4.00 2.19
CA HIS A 59 -2.96 -4.37 1.06
C HIS A 59 -1.51 -3.94 1.32
N HIS A 60 -0.56 -4.62 0.69
CA HIS A 60 0.70 -4.01 0.29
C HIS A 60 0.61 -3.62 -1.19
N THR A 61 1.60 -2.89 -1.71
CA THR A 61 1.68 -2.61 -3.15
C THR A 61 2.57 -3.59 -3.91
N GLY A 62 3.40 -4.38 -3.21
CA GLY A 62 4.35 -5.29 -3.87
C GLY A 62 5.46 -4.53 -4.62
N THR A 63 5.77 -3.32 -4.15
CA THR A 63 6.76 -2.42 -4.76
C THR A 63 7.87 -2.09 -3.76
N PRO A 64 9.06 -1.62 -4.19
CA PRO A 64 10.03 -1.05 -3.27
C PRO A 64 9.39 0.03 -2.37
N PRO A 65 9.72 0.07 -1.06
CA PRO A 65 9.14 1.02 -0.13
C PRO A 65 9.59 2.46 -0.42
N CYS A 66 8.83 3.41 0.10
CA CYS A 66 9.12 4.85 0.00
C CYS A 66 9.26 5.48 1.39
N THR A 67 10.15 6.46 1.55
CA THR A 67 10.56 7.02 2.87
C THR A 67 10.54 8.54 2.93
N THR A 68 10.08 9.21 1.86
CA THR A 68 9.91 10.67 1.78
C THR A 68 8.69 11.01 0.95
N THR A 69 8.03 12.12 1.23
CA THR A 69 6.82 12.57 0.52
C THR A 69 7.04 12.67 -0.98
N LYS A 70 8.24 13.09 -1.43
CA LYS A 70 8.63 13.11 -2.85
C LYS A 70 8.67 11.72 -3.49
N SER A 71 9.16 10.70 -2.75
CA SER A 71 9.22 9.32 -3.22
C SER A 71 7.87 8.59 -3.11
N CYS A 72 7.11 8.80 -2.04
CA CYS A 72 5.78 8.22 -1.87
C CYS A 72 4.76 8.80 -2.85
N SER A 73 4.77 10.12 -3.10
CA SER A 73 3.99 10.72 -4.20
C SER A 73 4.40 10.19 -5.59
N LYS A 74 5.67 9.80 -5.79
CA LYS A 74 6.11 9.14 -7.03
C LYS A 74 5.57 7.71 -7.14
N ALA A 75 5.54 6.96 -6.03
CA ALA A 75 4.94 5.64 -5.97
C ALA A 75 3.43 5.70 -6.25
N MET A 76 2.69 6.63 -5.64
CA MET A 76 1.26 6.86 -5.90
C MET A 76 0.97 7.14 -7.37
N ARG A 77 1.71 8.05 -8.02
CA ARG A 77 1.54 8.30 -9.46
C ARG A 77 1.84 7.06 -10.31
N ARG A 78 2.90 6.30 -10.00
CA ARG A 78 3.19 5.03 -10.71
C ARG A 78 2.05 4.03 -10.56
N LEU A 79 1.50 3.87 -9.35
CA LEU A 79 0.37 2.97 -9.08
C LEU A 79 -0.90 3.45 -9.79
N GLN A 80 -1.16 4.76 -9.86
CA GLN A 80 -2.27 5.30 -10.64
C GLN A 80 -2.07 5.04 -12.14
N ASP A 81 -0.86 5.25 -12.67
CA ASP A 81 -0.51 4.98 -14.06
C ASP A 81 -0.66 3.50 -14.44
N GLU A 82 -0.17 2.58 -13.62
CA GLU A 82 -0.34 1.13 -13.81
C GLU A 82 -1.84 0.77 -13.81
N HIS A 83 -2.61 1.28 -12.84
CA HIS A 83 -4.04 1.00 -12.72
C HIS A 83 -4.87 1.55 -13.89
N MET A 84 -4.59 2.77 -14.35
CA MET A 84 -5.34 3.41 -15.43
C MET A 84 -4.88 2.98 -16.82
N ASN A 85 -3.56 2.94 -17.07
CA ASN A 85 -3.01 2.70 -18.40
C ASN A 85 -2.91 1.20 -18.73
N GLU A 86 -2.55 0.36 -17.75
CA GLU A 86 -2.35 -1.08 -17.97
C GLU A 86 -3.62 -1.87 -17.62
N LYS A 87 -4.11 -1.75 -16.38
CA LYS A 87 -5.30 -2.49 -15.90
C LYS A 87 -6.65 -1.89 -16.35
N LYS A 88 -6.63 -0.75 -17.05
CA LYS A 88 -7.79 -0.02 -17.61
C LYS A 88 -8.86 0.35 -16.56
N TRP A 89 -8.45 0.61 -15.32
CA TRP A 89 -9.34 1.06 -14.26
C TRP A 89 -9.60 2.57 -14.36
N VAL A 90 -10.72 3.02 -13.79
CA VAL A 90 -11.09 4.45 -13.78
C VAL A 90 -10.10 5.33 -13.01
N ASP A 91 -9.36 4.77 -12.06
CA ASP A 91 -8.44 5.45 -11.16
C ASP A 91 -7.61 4.40 -10.39
N VAL A 92 -6.64 4.82 -9.58
CA VAL A 92 -5.91 3.98 -8.60
C VAL A 92 -6.89 3.07 -7.82
N GLY A 93 -6.52 1.81 -7.57
CA GLY A 93 -7.47 0.81 -7.07
C GLY A 93 -7.94 0.99 -5.62
N TYR A 94 -7.16 1.68 -4.80
CA TYR A 94 -7.34 1.84 -3.35
C TYR A 94 -8.07 3.14 -3.01
N HIS A 95 -8.64 3.21 -1.81
CA HIS A 95 -9.22 4.44 -1.27
C HIS A 95 -8.16 5.30 -0.58
N PHE A 96 -7.20 4.65 0.07
CA PHE A 96 -6.03 5.28 0.68
C PHE A 96 -4.79 4.44 0.42
N ALA A 97 -3.64 5.09 0.41
CA ALA A 97 -2.37 4.41 0.63
C ALA A 97 -1.63 5.04 1.82
N ILE A 98 -0.70 4.32 2.42
CA ILE A 98 0.13 4.83 3.52
C ILE A 98 1.59 4.72 3.11
N GLY A 99 2.31 5.83 3.14
CA GLY A 99 3.73 5.90 2.82
C GLY A 99 4.63 5.60 4.02
N GLY A 100 5.83 5.06 3.77
CA GLY A 100 6.84 4.83 4.80
C GLY A 100 7.49 6.12 5.33
N ASP A 101 7.10 7.27 4.79
CA ASP A 101 7.29 8.60 5.37
C ASP A 101 6.28 8.94 6.50
N GLY A 102 5.28 8.08 6.74
CA GLY A 102 4.29 8.28 7.79
C GLY A 102 3.11 9.16 7.39
N LEU A 103 2.75 9.17 6.10
CA LEU A 103 1.62 9.95 5.56
C LEU A 103 0.58 9.06 4.87
N ILE A 104 -0.68 9.53 4.85
CA ILE A 104 -1.84 8.91 4.22
C ILE A 104 -2.11 9.63 2.90
N TYR A 105 -2.02 8.90 1.79
CA TYR A 105 -2.27 9.40 0.45
C TYR A 105 -3.72 9.15 0.03
N GLU A 106 -4.46 10.20 -0.34
CA GLU A 106 -5.83 10.08 -0.85
C GLU A 106 -5.86 9.34 -2.19
N GLY A 107 -6.55 8.21 -2.24
CA GLY A 107 -6.86 7.47 -3.47
C GLY A 107 -8.27 7.80 -3.97
N ARG A 108 -9.15 6.81 -4.04
CA ARG A 108 -10.57 7.01 -4.35
C ARG A 108 -11.34 7.57 -3.15
N PRO A 109 -12.27 8.51 -3.35
CA PRO A 109 -13.02 9.12 -2.25
C PRO A 109 -13.95 8.12 -1.57
N TRP A 110 -14.15 8.30 -0.26
CA TRP A 110 -14.89 7.42 0.67
C TRP A 110 -16.24 6.86 0.19
N TYR A 111 -16.96 7.60 -0.67
CA TYR A 111 -18.31 7.26 -1.13
C TYR A 111 -18.35 6.49 -2.47
N LYS A 112 -17.19 6.16 -3.05
CA LYS A 112 -17.04 5.47 -4.35
C LYS A 112 -16.41 4.09 -4.19
N MET A 113 -16.84 3.12 -5.01
CA MET A 113 -16.30 1.76 -4.96
C MET A 113 -14.82 1.69 -5.39
N GLY A 114 -14.06 0.86 -4.67
CA GLY A 114 -12.68 0.52 -4.99
C GLY A 114 -12.52 -0.35 -6.25
N ALA A 115 -11.28 -0.65 -6.61
CA ALA A 115 -10.92 -1.74 -7.53
C ALA A 115 -9.90 -2.72 -6.93
N HIS A 116 -9.61 -2.59 -5.63
CA HIS A 116 -8.53 -3.31 -4.94
C HIS A 116 -8.81 -4.79 -4.63
N THR A 117 -10.06 -5.20 -4.38
CA THR A 117 -10.42 -6.58 -4.00
C THR A 117 -11.65 -7.06 -4.73
N LYS A 118 -11.46 -8.05 -5.62
CA LYS A 118 -12.52 -8.67 -6.42
C LYS A 118 -13.65 -9.17 -5.51
N HIS A 119 -14.90 -9.06 -5.99
CA HIS A 119 -16.15 -9.39 -5.28
C HIS A 119 -16.48 -8.53 -4.03
N HIS A 120 -15.50 -7.86 -3.42
CA HIS A 120 -15.64 -7.13 -2.16
C HIS A 120 -15.67 -5.61 -2.28
N ASN A 121 -15.10 -5.01 -3.36
CA ASN A 121 -15.06 -3.56 -3.67
C ASN A 121 -16.34 -2.72 -3.43
N ARG A 122 -17.50 -3.37 -3.32
CA ARG A 122 -18.84 -2.79 -3.08
C ARG A 122 -19.23 -2.67 -1.60
N ARG A 123 -18.43 -3.22 -0.68
CA ARG A 123 -18.67 -3.24 0.77
C ARG A 123 -17.39 -3.03 1.59
N SER A 124 -16.34 -2.48 0.97
CA SER A 124 -15.04 -2.30 1.62
C SER A 124 -14.34 -1.00 1.28
N ILE A 125 -13.68 -0.42 2.29
CA ILE A 125 -12.58 0.53 2.11
C ILE A 125 -11.29 -0.29 1.98
N GLY A 126 -10.43 0.12 1.06
CA GLY A 126 -9.15 -0.54 0.76
C GLY A 126 -8.00 0.41 1.03
N ILE A 127 -7.07 -0.02 1.89
CA ILE A 127 -5.91 0.76 2.32
C ILE A 127 -4.64 -0.01 1.93
N ALA A 128 -3.71 0.62 1.22
CA ALA A 128 -2.47 -0.02 0.76
C ALA A 128 -1.21 0.58 1.40
N PHE A 129 -0.39 -0.23 2.05
CA PHE A 129 0.93 0.16 2.51
C PHE A 129 1.88 0.22 1.30
N LEU A 130 2.53 1.37 1.08
CA LEU A 130 3.42 1.64 -0.07
C LEU A 130 4.77 0.95 0.12
N GLY A 131 4.81 -0.35 -0.19
CA GLY A 131 5.97 -1.21 -0.05
C GLY A 131 5.68 -2.67 -0.38
N ASP A 132 6.64 -3.52 -0.06
CA ASP A 132 6.52 -4.96 0.04
C ASP A 132 6.75 -5.34 1.51
N TYR A 133 5.91 -6.24 2.01
CA TYR A 133 5.85 -6.68 3.40
C TYR A 133 5.62 -8.19 3.50
N ASP A 134 6.10 -8.95 2.50
CA ASP A 134 6.19 -10.41 2.58
C ASP A 134 7.12 -10.86 3.72
N LYS A 135 8.24 -10.14 3.94
CA LYS A 135 9.29 -10.50 4.91
C LYS A 135 9.46 -9.50 6.05
N ASP A 136 9.48 -8.22 5.72
CA ASP A 136 9.66 -7.13 6.68
C ASP A 136 8.30 -6.54 7.09
N CYS A 137 8.16 -6.11 8.35
CA CYS A 137 6.96 -5.38 8.77
C CYS A 137 6.98 -3.92 8.27
N PRO A 138 5.82 -3.28 8.04
CA PRO A 138 5.75 -1.83 7.95
C PRO A 138 6.32 -1.19 9.23
N ASN A 139 6.82 0.05 9.10
CA ASN A 139 7.27 0.79 10.27
C ASN A 139 6.06 1.11 11.20
N PRO A 140 6.29 1.35 12.50
CA PRO A 140 5.20 1.59 13.44
C PRO A 140 4.30 2.78 13.07
N SER A 141 4.89 3.88 12.56
CA SER A 141 4.12 5.07 12.18
C SER A 141 3.15 4.84 11.03
N MET A 142 3.42 3.91 10.10
CA MET A 142 2.44 3.47 9.11
C MET A 142 1.25 2.71 9.74
N LEU A 143 1.51 1.91 10.77
CA LEU A 143 0.49 1.09 11.45
C LEU A 143 -0.41 1.97 12.35
N ASP A 144 0.17 2.96 13.03
CA ASP A 144 -0.52 3.92 13.92
C ASP A 144 -1.55 4.81 13.19
N LEU A 145 -1.44 4.93 11.87
CA LEU A 145 -2.37 5.70 11.04
C LEU A 145 -3.69 4.97 10.74
N ILE A 146 -3.67 3.63 10.73
CA ILE A 146 -4.87 2.82 10.47
C ILE A 146 -6.01 3.11 11.47
N PRO A 147 -5.82 3.09 12.80
CA PRO A 147 -6.92 3.41 13.72
C PRO A 147 -7.45 4.84 13.52
N LYS A 148 -6.57 5.84 13.31
CA LYS A 148 -7.00 7.23 13.05
C LYS A 148 -7.92 7.31 11.82
N LEU A 149 -7.44 6.76 10.70
CA LEU A 149 -8.15 6.77 9.42
C LEU A 149 -9.48 6.03 9.50
N VAL A 150 -9.51 4.83 10.10
CA VAL A 150 -10.70 3.99 10.17
C VAL A 150 -11.74 4.55 11.15
N TYR A 151 -11.34 5.02 12.34
CA TYR A 151 -12.29 5.63 13.28
C TYR A 151 -12.84 6.96 12.79
N CYS A 152 -12.06 7.77 12.09
CA CYS A 152 -12.59 8.94 11.37
C CYS A 152 -13.58 8.53 10.26
N GLY A 153 -13.33 7.43 9.55
CA GLY A 153 -14.29 6.83 8.60
C GLY A 153 -15.60 6.39 9.26
N VAL A 154 -15.56 5.92 10.51
CA VAL A 154 -16.76 5.59 11.32
C VAL A 154 -17.49 6.84 11.80
N GLU A 155 -16.78 7.88 12.23
CA GLU A 155 -17.36 9.17 12.64
C GLU A 155 -18.05 9.87 11.46
N LYS A 156 -17.35 9.98 10.33
CA LYS A 156 -17.88 10.49 9.05
C LYS A 156 -18.97 9.58 8.47
N GLY A 157 -19.24 8.40 9.05
CA GLY A 157 -20.35 7.52 8.68
C GLY A 157 -20.14 6.70 7.40
N TYR A 158 -18.93 6.68 6.83
CA TYR A 158 -18.59 5.86 5.67
C TYR A 158 -18.28 4.40 6.04
N ILE A 159 -17.84 4.14 7.27
CA ILE A 159 -17.56 2.82 7.82
C ILE A 159 -18.58 2.50 8.93
N SER A 160 -19.12 1.28 8.94
CA SER A 160 -20.01 0.81 9.99
C SER A 160 -19.26 0.69 11.32
N PRO A 161 -19.82 1.11 12.48
CA PRO A 161 -19.23 0.88 13.79
C PRO A 161 -18.92 -0.61 14.10
N SER A 162 -19.58 -1.54 13.41
CA SER A 162 -19.36 -2.99 13.54
C SER A 162 -18.25 -3.56 12.65
N PHE A 163 -17.46 -2.71 11.97
CA PHE A 163 -16.49 -3.10 10.93
C PHE A 163 -15.52 -4.22 11.33
N LYS A 164 -14.99 -4.90 10.31
CA LYS A 164 -13.88 -5.85 10.44
C LYS A 164 -12.68 -5.39 9.62
N VAL A 165 -11.49 -5.58 10.16
CA VAL A 165 -10.22 -5.39 9.43
C VAL A 165 -9.73 -6.75 9.00
N ILE A 166 -9.42 -6.91 7.71
CA ILE A 166 -8.90 -8.16 7.13
C ILE A 166 -7.77 -7.85 6.14
N ALA A 167 -6.93 -8.84 5.87
CA ALA A 167 -5.94 -8.80 4.80
C ALA A 167 -6.57 -9.09 3.43
N HIS A 168 -5.93 -8.67 2.34
CA HIS A 168 -6.38 -9.04 0.99
C HIS A 168 -6.40 -10.57 0.78
N LYS A 169 -5.43 -11.31 1.33
CA LYS A 169 -5.39 -12.78 1.32
C LYS A 169 -6.47 -13.48 2.15
N ASP A 170 -7.24 -12.74 2.97
CA ASP A 170 -8.47 -13.22 3.62
C ASP A 170 -9.72 -13.05 2.73
N ALA A 171 -9.58 -12.45 1.53
CA ALA A 171 -10.69 -12.09 0.64
C ALA A 171 -10.48 -12.46 -0.83
N TYR A 172 -9.25 -12.84 -1.20
CA TYR A 172 -8.86 -13.21 -2.55
C TYR A 172 -7.57 -14.05 -2.56
N CYS A 173 -7.29 -14.73 -3.67
CA CYS A 173 -6.08 -15.55 -3.81
C CYS A 173 -4.87 -14.69 -4.21
N THR A 174 -4.03 -14.37 -3.22
CA THR A 174 -2.86 -13.49 -3.34
C THR A 174 -1.94 -13.66 -2.12
N SER A 175 -0.65 -13.28 -2.23
CA SER A 175 0.25 -13.12 -1.08
C SER A 175 -0.09 -11.87 -0.25
N CYS A 176 -0.59 -10.82 -0.91
CA CYS A 176 -0.92 -9.50 -0.38
C CYS A 176 -1.80 -9.57 0.88
N PRO A 177 -1.48 -8.85 1.97
CA PRO A 177 -0.51 -7.76 2.11
C PRO A 177 0.91 -8.24 2.48
N GLY A 178 1.21 -9.52 2.24
CA GLY A 178 2.46 -10.15 2.64
C GLY A 178 2.43 -10.69 4.06
N ASP A 179 3.26 -11.70 4.34
CA ASP A 179 3.13 -12.52 5.55
C ASP A 179 3.56 -11.81 6.84
N ALA A 180 4.54 -10.89 6.78
CA ALA A 180 4.94 -10.11 7.93
C ALA A 180 3.83 -9.11 8.36
N LEU A 181 3.26 -8.36 7.42
CA LEU A 181 2.11 -7.48 7.68
C LEU A 181 0.87 -8.29 8.08
N TYR A 182 0.61 -9.44 7.46
CA TYR A 182 -0.50 -10.33 7.85
C TYR A 182 -0.35 -10.88 9.28
N ALA A 183 0.87 -11.20 9.72
CA ALA A 183 1.15 -11.64 11.09
C ALA A 183 0.81 -10.57 12.14
N VAL A 184 0.95 -9.28 11.80
CA VAL A 184 0.53 -8.15 12.65
C VAL A 184 -0.99 -7.98 12.65
N ILE A 185 -1.62 -7.95 11.47
CA ILE A 185 -3.07 -7.68 11.32
C ILE A 185 -3.94 -8.68 12.09
N LYS A 186 -3.55 -9.97 12.10
CA LYS A 186 -4.24 -11.05 12.82
C LYS A 186 -4.36 -10.83 14.34
N GLN A 187 -3.59 -9.92 14.92
CA GLN A 187 -3.57 -9.65 16.36
C GLN A 187 -4.53 -8.51 16.77
N TRP A 188 -5.18 -7.84 15.81
CA TRP A 188 -5.95 -6.62 16.08
C TRP A 188 -7.38 -6.90 16.57
N PRO A 189 -7.96 -6.04 17.45
CA PRO A 189 -9.30 -6.27 18.01
C PRO A 189 -10.45 -6.36 16.99
N HIS A 190 -10.30 -5.74 15.82
CA HIS A 190 -11.28 -5.80 14.73
C HIS A 190 -11.01 -6.92 13.70
N TYR A 191 -9.97 -7.73 13.91
CA TYR A 191 -9.76 -8.93 13.11
C TYR A 191 -10.80 -10.01 13.46
N PRO A 192 -11.50 -10.60 12.49
CA PRO A 192 -12.57 -11.54 12.76
C PRO A 192 -12.04 -12.96 13.10
N LYS A 193 -12.54 -13.55 14.20
CA LYS A 193 -12.22 -14.94 14.59
C LYS A 193 -12.57 -15.99 13.53
N PHE A 194 -13.59 -15.70 12.72
CA PHE A 194 -13.98 -16.45 11.53
C PHE A 194 -14.09 -15.46 10.38
N ILE A 195 -13.33 -15.66 9.30
CA ILE A 195 -13.33 -14.74 8.16
C ILE A 195 -14.75 -14.64 7.59
N PRO A 196 -15.36 -13.43 7.50
CA PRO A 196 -16.78 -13.26 7.14
C PRO A 196 -17.05 -13.37 5.64
N ILE A 197 -16.22 -14.15 4.93
CA ILE A 197 -16.22 -14.34 3.49
C ILE A 197 -16.33 -15.85 3.24
N PRO A 198 -17.46 -16.35 2.71
CA PRO A 198 -17.68 -17.78 2.59
C PRO A 198 -16.75 -18.39 1.54
N THR A 199 -15.75 -19.14 2.03
CA THR A 199 -15.04 -20.22 1.32
C THR A 199 -14.66 -19.92 -0.13
N TYR A 200 -13.80 -18.91 -0.36
CA TYR A 200 -12.95 -18.92 -1.55
C TYR A 200 -11.80 -19.91 -1.28
N THR A 201 -11.93 -21.13 -1.76
CA THR A 201 -10.80 -22.07 -1.77
C THR A 201 -9.84 -21.65 -2.85
N CYS A 202 -8.66 -21.14 -2.47
CA CYS A 202 -7.59 -20.96 -3.41
C CYS A 202 -7.04 -22.33 -3.80
N GLU A 203 -7.43 -22.80 -4.99
CA GLU A 203 -6.73 -23.87 -5.66
C GLU A 203 -5.26 -23.47 -5.74
N ALA A 204 -4.39 -24.29 -5.15
CA ALA A 204 -2.96 -24.08 -5.25
C ALA A 204 -2.57 -24.30 -6.71
N THR A 205 -2.22 -23.22 -7.42
CA THR A 205 -1.69 -23.32 -8.78
C THR A 205 -0.52 -24.28 -8.76
N THR A 206 -0.71 -25.48 -9.32
CA THR A 206 0.38 -26.43 -9.53
C THR A 206 1.49 -25.70 -10.27
N ALA A 207 2.73 -25.88 -9.81
CA ALA A 207 3.87 -25.16 -10.37
C ALA A 207 3.87 -25.29 -11.89
N ALA A 208 4.08 -24.16 -12.59
CA ALA A 208 4.07 -24.13 -14.05
C ALA A 208 4.93 -25.29 -14.58
N PRO A 209 4.44 -26.04 -15.58
CA PRO A 209 5.15 -27.21 -16.09
C PRO A 209 6.58 -26.81 -16.45
N ALA A 210 7.54 -27.65 -16.07
CA ALA A 210 8.95 -27.41 -16.34
C ALA A 210 9.13 -27.10 -17.83
N PRO A 211 10.00 -26.12 -18.20
CA PRO A 211 10.08 -25.65 -19.57
C PRO A 211 10.39 -26.81 -20.51
N GLU A 212 9.44 -27.12 -21.39
CA GLU A 212 9.59 -28.21 -22.35
C GLU A 212 10.80 -27.91 -23.25
N THR A 213 11.81 -28.77 -23.19
CA THR A 213 13.08 -28.62 -23.89
C THR A 213 12.88 -28.77 -25.39
N THR A 214 12.37 -27.71 -26.01
CA THR A 214 12.11 -27.65 -27.45
C THR A 214 13.44 -27.60 -28.17
N THR A 215 13.90 -28.76 -28.65
CA THR A 215 15.14 -28.90 -29.40
C THR A 215 15.03 -28.13 -30.72
N MET A 216 15.80 -27.05 -30.85
CA MET A 216 15.87 -26.30 -32.10
C MET A 216 16.39 -27.22 -33.22
N PRO A 217 15.74 -27.26 -34.40
CA PRO A 217 16.32 -27.89 -35.57
C PRO A 217 17.58 -27.13 -36.02
N PRO A 218 18.57 -27.80 -36.63
CA PRO A 218 19.85 -27.19 -36.96
C PRO A 218 19.72 -26.14 -38.07
N THR A 219 20.17 -24.92 -37.80
CA THR A 219 20.29 -23.86 -38.82
C THR A 219 21.37 -24.23 -39.84
N THR A 220 20.99 -24.36 -41.12
CA THR A 220 21.95 -24.62 -42.20
C THR A 220 22.74 -23.36 -42.54
N THR A 221 24.07 -23.39 -42.36
CA THR A 221 24.97 -22.30 -42.77
C THR A 221 25.19 -22.32 -44.28
N THR A 222 24.66 -21.31 -44.99
CA THR A 222 25.01 -21.05 -46.39
C THR A 222 26.06 -19.94 -46.47
N THR A 223 27.30 -20.32 -46.74
CA THR A 223 28.41 -19.37 -46.96
C THR A 223 28.33 -18.78 -48.36
N THR A 224 28.26 -17.45 -48.48
CA THR A 224 28.39 -16.75 -49.76
C THR A 224 29.58 -15.79 -49.69
N THR A 225 30.65 -16.13 -50.40
CA THR A 225 31.84 -15.28 -50.57
C THR A 225 31.55 -14.16 -51.59
N THR A 226 32.05 -12.96 -51.34
CA THR A 226 32.18 -11.90 -52.37
C THR A 226 33.43 -11.07 -52.08
N GLU A 227 34.17 -10.72 -53.14
CA GLU A 227 35.51 -10.10 -53.05
C GLU A 227 35.48 -8.59 -52.73
N ALA A 228 36.64 -8.09 -52.31
CA ALA A 228 36.91 -6.67 -52.11
C ALA A 228 37.67 -6.05 -53.31
N PRO A 229 37.60 -4.72 -53.47
CA PRO A 229 38.69 -3.99 -54.13
C PRO A 229 39.25 -2.83 -53.29
N THR A 230 40.53 -2.97 -52.94
CA THR A 230 41.60 -1.98 -53.16
C THR A 230 41.38 -0.48 -52.81
N THR A 231 41.87 -0.10 -51.63
CA THR A 231 42.85 0.97 -51.36
C THR A 231 42.73 2.37 -52.01
N THR A 232 42.73 3.42 -51.18
CA THR A 232 43.49 4.69 -51.38
C THR A 232 43.81 5.32 -50.00
N ALA A 233 44.85 6.16 -49.93
CA ALA A 233 45.52 6.56 -48.68
C ALA A 233 44.99 7.84 -47.98
N ALA A 234 45.53 8.12 -46.78
CA ALA A 234 45.22 9.28 -45.94
C ALA A 234 45.91 10.59 -46.41
N PRO A 235 45.74 11.71 -45.67
CA PRO A 235 46.83 12.03 -44.74
C PRO A 235 46.43 12.50 -43.32
N THR A 236 47.40 12.28 -42.44
CA THR A 236 47.58 12.60 -41.02
C THR A 236 47.25 14.03 -40.55
N THR A 237 46.88 14.19 -39.27
CA THR A 237 47.31 15.35 -38.45
C THR A 237 47.40 15.03 -36.94
N THR A 238 48.20 15.81 -36.20
CA THR A 238 48.56 15.67 -34.77
C THR A 238 48.57 17.06 -34.10
N THR A 239 48.57 17.24 -32.77
CA THR A 239 48.74 16.28 -31.64
C THR A 239 47.59 16.50 -30.61
N THR A 240 47.61 16.36 -29.27
CA THR A 240 48.66 16.20 -28.24
C THR A 240 48.11 15.46 -27.01
N THR A 241 48.96 14.70 -26.31
CA THR A 241 48.74 14.17 -24.94
C THR A 241 48.57 15.31 -23.92
N MET A 242 47.80 15.11 -22.82
CA MET A 242 48.29 15.25 -21.44
C MET A 242 47.24 14.95 -20.36
N ALA A 243 47.64 14.11 -19.40
CA ALA A 243 47.21 14.12 -18.00
C ALA A 243 48.50 14.18 -17.15
N PRO A 244 48.45 14.63 -15.88
CA PRO A 244 48.10 13.69 -14.81
C PRO A 244 47.29 14.29 -13.65
N THR A 245 46.85 13.41 -12.74
CA THR A 245 46.20 13.70 -11.46
C THR A 245 47.14 14.35 -10.45
N THR A 246 46.60 15.16 -9.53
CA THR A 246 47.26 15.48 -8.25
C THR A 246 46.28 15.30 -7.09
N THR A 247 46.73 14.61 -6.04
CA THR A 247 45.94 14.24 -4.86
C THR A 247 45.96 15.34 -3.79
N MET A 248 44.84 15.54 -3.09
CA MET A 248 44.83 16.14 -1.74
C MET A 248 44.17 15.18 -0.75
N ALA A 249 44.71 15.12 0.46
CA ALA A 249 44.31 14.18 1.50
C ALA A 249 43.13 14.70 2.36
N PRO A 250 42.30 13.82 2.96
CA PRO A 250 41.24 14.23 3.87
C PRO A 250 41.81 14.65 5.24
N THR A 251 41.33 15.78 5.76
CA THR A 251 41.59 16.20 7.15
C THR A 251 40.79 15.32 8.12
N THR A 252 41.43 14.81 9.16
CA THR A 252 40.77 14.04 10.22
C THR A 252 40.13 14.94 11.28
N THR A 253 38.90 14.63 11.65
CA THR A 253 38.20 15.18 12.82
C THR A 253 37.64 14.00 13.63
N PRO A 254 37.83 13.95 14.96
CA PRO A 254 37.40 12.80 15.77
C PRO A 254 35.87 12.67 15.82
N ALA A 255 35.41 11.43 16.02
CA ALA A 255 33.99 11.09 16.00
C ALA A 255 33.24 11.61 17.25
N PRO A 256 31.96 11.99 17.12
CA PRO A 256 31.07 12.10 18.28
C PRO A 256 30.79 10.70 18.84
N THR A 257 30.85 10.54 20.16
CA THR A 257 30.56 9.28 20.84
C THR A 257 29.07 8.93 20.73
N THR A 258 28.71 7.98 19.86
CA THR A 258 27.34 7.45 19.81
C THR A 258 27.07 6.61 21.06
N THR A 259 26.13 7.06 21.89
CA THR A 259 25.58 6.28 23.02
C THR A 259 25.03 4.93 22.54
N GLU A 260 25.07 3.91 23.41
CA GLU A 260 24.49 2.59 23.12
C GLU A 260 23.06 2.69 22.58
N ALA A 261 22.80 1.98 21.48
CA ALA A 261 21.45 1.78 20.97
C ALA A 261 20.71 0.81 21.91
N PRO A 262 19.52 1.15 22.43
CA PRO A 262 18.77 0.24 23.30
C PRO A 262 18.34 -1.01 22.52
N THR A 263 18.73 -2.18 23.03
CA THR A 263 18.39 -3.50 22.50
C THR A 263 16.93 -3.86 22.83
N THR A 264 15.99 -3.26 22.10
CA THR A 264 14.55 -3.41 22.33
C THR A 264 13.99 -4.74 21.81
N THR A 265 14.37 -5.85 22.46
CA THR A 265 13.73 -7.16 22.30
C THR A 265 12.41 -7.22 23.08
N GLU A 266 11.45 -6.33 22.77
CA GLU A 266 10.13 -6.36 23.41
C GLU A 266 9.03 -5.75 22.50
N GLN A 267 8.53 -6.57 21.57
CA GLN A 267 7.09 -6.57 21.27
C GLN A 267 6.42 -7.34 22.43
N PRO A 268 5.28 -6.90 23.01
CA PRO A 268 4.15 -6.29 22.30
C PRO A 268 3.44 -5.11 23.04
N TRP A 269 2.27 -4.67 22.53
CA TRP A 269 1.26 -3.78 23.17
C TRP A 269 1.58 -2.29 23.47
N TYR A 270 2.81 -1.79 23.34
CA TYR A 270 3.23 -0.60 24.12
C TYR A 270 2.49 0.75 23.90
N TYR A 271 1.70 0.96 22.84
CA TYR A 271 1.01 2.25 22.60
C TYR A 271 -0.49 2.29 22.94
N TYR A 272 -0.79 2.12 24.24
CA TYR A 272 -2.09 2.38 24.90
C TYR A 272 -2.58 3.86 24.84
N VAL A 273 -1.90 4.74 24.10
CA VAL A 273 -1.64 6.13 24.52
C VAL A 273 -2.75 7.16 24.21
N LEU A 274 -3.80 6.81 23.47
CA LEU A 274 -4.96 7.70 23.23
C LEU A 274 -6.26 7.34 23.99
N LEU A 275 -6.35 6.14 24.59
CA LEU A 275 -7.59 5.69 25.25
C LEU A 275 -7.69 5.98 26.76
N SER A 276 -6.70 6.65 27.37
CA SER A 276 -6.81 7.20 28.73
C SER A 276 -7.45 8.61 28.78
N LYS A 277 -7.65 9.26 27.62
CA LYS A 277 -8.32 10.57 27.50
C LYS A 277 -9.62 10.53 26.71
N MET A 278 -9.76 9.63 25.74
CA MET A 278 -11.02 9.41 25.03
C MET A 278 -12.00 8.64 25.93
N LYS A 279 -12.95 9.35 26.55
CA LYS A 279 -14.04 8.76 27.36
C LYS A 279 -15.08 8.05 26.49
N VAL A 280 -14.68 6.97 25.82
CA VAL A 280 -15.58 6.08 25.08
C VAL A 280 -16.10 5.01 26.06
N PRO A 281 -17.39 4.96 26.41
CA PRO A 281 -17.95 3.84 27.16
C PRO A 281 -17.90 2.56 26.30
N TRP A 282 -18.09 1.40 26.93
CA TRP A 282 -18.09 0.05 26.32
C TRP A 282 -16.71 -0.61 26.08
N LEU A 283 -15.85 -0.63 27.12
CA LEU A 283 -14.94 -1.78 27.34
C LEU A 283 -15.13 -2.35 28.76
N PRO A 284 -15.24 -3.68 28.93
CA PRO A 284 -15.12 -4.32 30.24
C PRO A 284 -13.65 -4.36 30.67
N VAL A 285 -13.35 -3.90 31.89
CA VAL A 285 -11.98 -3.84 32.42
C VAL A 285 -11.52 -5.23 32.85
N TYR A 286 -10.67 -5.87 32.04
CA TYR A 286 -9.96 -7.10 32.42
C TYR A 286 -8.74 -6.77 33.26
N THR A 287 -8.86 -6.88 34.59
CA THR A 287 -7.73 -6.76 35.53
C THR A 287 -6.89 -8.04 35.53
N ALA A 288 -5.70 -7.99 34.95
CA ALA A 288 -4.75 -9.09 35.01
C ALA A 288 -4.18 -9.24 36.44
N LYS A 289 -4.55 -10.32 37.15
CA LYS A 289 -3.88 -10.72 38.39
C LYS A 289 -2.50 -11.30 38.06
N HIS A 290 -1.43 -10.57 38.37
CA HIS A 290 -0.08 -11.13 38.36
C HIS A 290 0.06 -12.22 39.44
N HIS A 291 0.17 -13.48 39.03
CA HIS A 291 0.78 -14.52 39.87
C HIS A 291 2.30 -14.47 39.69
N LYS A 292 3.03 -14.16 40.76
CA LYS A 292 4.48 -14.37 40.80
C LYS A 292 4.75 -15.85 41.07
N GLY A 293 5.39 -16.54 40.12
CA GLY A 293 5.99 -17.85 40.31
C GLY A 293 7.49 -17.75 40.14
N THR A 294 8.26 -18.11 41.17
CA THR A 294 9.72 -18.17 41.12
C THR A 294 10.18 -19.53 40.63
N TRP A 295 11.07 -19.54 39.63
CA TRP A 295 11.75 -20.77 39.21
C TRP A 295 12.78 -21.23 40.26
N ARG A 296 12.86 -22.54 40.44
CA ARG A 296 13.91 -23.32 41.10
C ARG A 296 14.07 -24.62 40.34
#